data_AF-A0A165F2J9-F1
#
_entry.id   AF-A0A165F2J9-F1
#
_cell.length_a   1.000
_cell.length_b   1.000
_cell.length_c   1.000
_cell.angle_alpha   90.00
_cell.angle_beta   90.00
_cell.angle_gamma   90.00
#
_symmetry.space_group_name_H-M   'P 1'
#
loop_
_entity.id
_entity.type
_entity.pdbx_description
1 polymer ?
#
loop_
_entity_poly.entity_id
_entity_poly.type
_entity_poly.pdbx_seq_one_letter_code
_entity_poly.pdbx_strand_id
1 'polypeptide(L)'
;MECDEDLAMLVDALHELLPGLRIKEQLRPLSTLSHQDIADCFGAKGYFNKTTLAMFRAANVTSLSLRSSLCGDEVMVHRNVEETLHVFTLPNSFFNLLEINLNDTPLTNDSLISLQSLRGSLQELWIKRTGTTDAGLPHLVCLRKLTCLYLTGNSGITDEGVTNLLYMTQLTKLELDNTGITMTGLRLFAAGILNQTRKIELEIPEECEHYMNTLHTQYLVHPSAPLITDPHACGFLSANAVKKNLVEHAKYDASIQVKGAKGELILALRELLERRRADMQVRAVLWKMDEDQETPQSDTALQNAEEDDERKTEYTYSS
;
A
#
# COMPACT_ATOMS: atom_id res chain seq x y z
N MET A 1 -22.79 -13.17 33.51
CA MET A 1 -24.22 -12.92 33.77
C MET A 1 -24.65 -11.57 33.18
N GLU A 2 -23.87 -10.50 33.31
CA GLU A 2 -24.16 -9.19 32.65
C GLU A 2 -24.12 -9.23 31.11
N CYS A 3 -23.31 -10.09 30.50
CA CYS A 3 -23.14 -10.14 29.03
C CYS A 3 -24.38 -10.64 28.26
N ASP A 4 -25.26 -11.42 28.88
CA ASP A 4 -26.47 -11.96 28.23
C ASP A 4 -27.65 -10.96 28.27
N GLU A 5 -27.75 -10.12 29.32
CA GLU A 5 -28.83 -9.14 29.46
C GLU A 5 -28.66 -7.97 28.47
N ASP A 6 -27.44 -7.44 28.33
CA ASP A 6 -27.14 -6.37 27.36
C ASP A 6 -27.40 -6.80 25.91
N LEU A 7 -27.03 -8.04 25.58
CA LEU A 7 -27.26 -8.63 24.27
C LEU A 7 -28.76 -8.81 23.99
N ALA A 8 -29.51 -9.32 24.97
CA ALA A 8 -30.96 -9.48 24.84
C ALA A 8 -31.66 -8.13 24.64
N MET A 9 -31.28 -7.11 25.41
CA MET A 9 -31.80 -5.75 25.24
C MET A 9 -31.51 -5.18 23.85
N LEU A 10 -30.31 -5.40 23.31
CA LEU A 10 -29.97 -4.99 21.95
C LEU A 10 -30.86 -5.68 20.90
N VAL A 11 -31.05 -7.00 21.01
CA VAL A 11 -31.89 -7.77 20.08
C VAL A 11 -33.35 -7.31 20.13
N ASP A 12 -33.88 -7.05 21.32
CA ASP A 12 -35.25 -6.57 21.50
C ASP A 12 -35.42 -5.16 20.93
N ALA A 13 -34.51 -4.23 21.23
CA ALA A 13 -34.52 -2.87 20.68
C ALA A 13 -34.45 -2.88 19.14
N LEU A 14 -33.62 -3.74 18.56
CA LEU A 14 -33.52 -3.90 17.11
C LEU A 14 -34.80 -4.49 16.51
N HIS A 15 -35.45 -5.45 17.20
CA HIS A 15 -36.72 -6.03 16.76
C HIS A 15 -37.86 -5.02 16.78
N GLU A 16 -37.93 -4.16 17.79
CA GLU A 16 -38.92 -3.08 17.88
C GLU A 16 -38.70 -2.01 16.80
N LEU A 17 -37.44 -1.69 16.51
CA LEU A 17 -37.10 -0.72 15.46
C LEU A 17 -37.41 -1.25 14.06
N LEU A 18 -37.22 -2.55 13.83
CA LEU A 18 -37.33 -3.18 12.51
C LEU A 18 -38.20 -4.46 12.54
N PRO A 19 -39.50 -4.34 12.89
CA PRO A 19 -40.37 -5.50 13.11
C PRO A 19 -40.56 -6.35 11.86
N GLY A 20 -40.51 -5.72 10.67
CA GLY A 20 -40.65 -6.40 9.38
C GLY A 20 -39.47 -7.30 8.99
N LEU A 21 -38.29 -7.12 9.59
CA LEU A 21 -37.09 -7.89 9.25
C LEU A 21 -37.00 -9.23 9.98
N ARG A 22 -37.85 -9.47 10.99
CA ARG A 22 -37.85 -10.70 11.80
C ARG A 22 -36.45 -11.07 12.31
N ILE A 23 -35.72 -10.07 12.85
CA ILE A 23 -34.32 -10.20 13.29
C ILE A 23 -34.10 -11.43 14.19
N LYS A 24 -35.03 -11.69 15.12
CA LYS A 24 -34.98 -12.88 15.98
C LYS A 24 -34.95 -14.19 15.20
N GLU A 25 -35.67 -14.31 14.08
CA GLU A 25 -35.64 -15.50 13.21
C GLU A 25 -34.32 -15.58 12.43
N GLN A 26 -33.76 -14.44 12.02
CA GLN A 26 -32.51 -14.38 11.28
C GLN A 26 -31.29 -14.76 12.15
N LEU A 27 -31.37 -14.56 13.47
CA LEU A 27 -30.30 -14.86 14.42
C LEU A 27 -30.41 -16.28 15.03
N ARG A 28 -31.54 -16.99 14.84
CA ARG A 28 -31.73 -18.39 15.30
C ARG A 28 -30.66 -19.40 14.88
N PRO A 29 -30.04 -19.30 13.68
CA PRO A 29 -29.02 -20.27 13.27
C PRO A 29 -27.71 -20.20 14.07
N LEU A 30 -27.50 -19.13 14.85
CA LEU A 30 -26.25 -18.92 15.59
C LEU A 30 -26.29 -19.67 16.92
N SER A 31 -25.35 -20.59 17.12
CA SER A 31 -25.27 -21.46 18.31
C SER A 31 -24.91 -20.71 19.61
N THR A 32 -24.21 -19.58 19.48
CA THR A 32 -23.88 -18.63 20.56
C THR A 32 -23.93 -17.24 19.95
N LEU A 33 -24.82 -16.39 20.45
CA LEU A 33 -25.00 -15.05 19.91
C LEU A 33 -24.05 -14.08 20.62
N SER A 34 -23.32 -13.26 19.88
CA SER A 34 -22.51 -12.17 20.40
C SER A 34 -22.88 -10.84 19.75
N HIS A 35 -22.43 -9.72 20.35
CA HIS A 35 -22.55 -8.40 19.72
C HIS A 35 -21.92 -8.35 18.32
N GLN A 36 -20.81 -9.08 18.11
CA GLN A 36 -20.12 -9.15 16.84
C GLN A 36 -20.97 -9.90 15.80
N ASP A 37 -21.58 -11.04 16.14
CA ASP A 37 -22.39 -11.80 15.18
C ASP A 37 -23.61 -10.99 14.69
N ILE A 38 -24.21 -10.20 15.57
CA ILE A 38 -25.31 -9.31 15.20
C ILE A 38 -24.78 -8.19 14.27
N ALA A 39 -23.64 -7.57 14.61
CA ALA A 39 -23.04 -6.53 13.79
C ALA A 39 -22.67 -7.04 12.40
N ASP A 40 -22.11 -8.24 12.28
CA ASP A 40 -21.75 -8.89 11.01
C ASP A 40 -22.99 -9.16 10.17
N CYS A 41 -24.06 -9.68 10.79
CA CYS A 41 -25.34 -9.91 10.12
C CYS A 41 -25.94 -8.58 9.59
N PHE A 42 -25.88 -7.52 10.39
CA PHE A 42 -26.36 -6.19 10.01
C PHE A 42 -25.53 -5.59 8.87
N GLY A 43 -24.21 -5.71 8.94
CA GLY A 43 -23.28 -5.23 7.92
C GLY A 43 -23.48 -5.97 6.59
N ALA A 44 -23.56 -7.30 6.63
CA ALA A 44 -23.78 -8.12 5.44
C ALA A 44 -25.09 -7.79 4.73
N LYS A 45 -26.15 -7.49 5.49
CA LYS A 45 -27.49 -7.20 4.95
C LYS A 45 -27.74 -5.72 4.64
N GLY A 46 -26.78 -4.85 4.93
CA GLY A 46 -26.90 -3.42 4.68
C GLY A 46 -27.88 -2.70 5.64
N TYR A 47 -28.06 -3.21 6.86
CA TYR A 47 -29.03 -2.67 7.82
C TYR A 47 -28.51 -1.50 8.66
N PHE A 48 -27.23 -1.12 8.52
CA PHE A 48 -26.70 0.06 9.19
C PHE A 48 -27.18 1.36 8.54
N ASN A 49 -27.67 2.25 9.40
CA ASN A 49 -27.88 3.67 9.19
C ASN A 49 -27.54 4.38 10.51
N LYS A 50 -27.67 5.70 10.57
CA LYS A 50 -27.43 6.46 11.82
C LYS A 50 -28.08 5.85 13.06
N THR A 51 -29.35 5.45 12.98
CA THR A 51 -30.12 4.96 14.13
C THR A 51 -29.71 3.54 14.54
N THR A 52 -29.60 2.63 13.58
CA THR A 52 -29.21 1.24 13.88
C THR A 52 -27.76 1.17 14.33
N LEU A 53 -26.85 1.92 13.71
CA LEU A 53 -25.44 1.97 14.13
C LEU A 53 -25.28 2.56 15.53
N ALA A 54 -26.10 3.56 15.89
CA ALA A 54 -26.09 4.15 17.23
C ALA A 54 -26.43 3.13 18.33
N MET A 55 -27.16 2.05 18.02
CA MET A 55 -27.44 0.98 18.99
C MET A 55 -26.21 0.13 19.33
N PHE A 56 -25.20 0.09 18.46
CA PHE A 56 -23.97 -0.68 18.68
C PHE A 56 -22.85 0.10 19.38
N ARG A 57 -23.10 1.36 19.78
CA ARG A 57 -22.06 2.24 20.35
C ARG A 57 -21.40 1.68 21.60
N ALA A 58 -22.18 1.05 22.48
CA ALA A 58 -21.69 0.40 23.69
C ALA A 58 -21.46 -1.11 23.50
N ALA A 59 -21.73 -1.63 22.31
CA ALA A 59 -21.61 -3.05 22.02
C ALA A 59 -20.13 -3.45 21.89
N ASN A 60 -19.83 -4.68 22.30
CA ASN A 60 -18.49 -5.24 22.18
C ASN A 60 -18.27 -5.73 20.74
N VAL A 61 -17.98 -4.78 19.85
CA VAL A 61 -17.74 -5.01 18.42
C VAL A 61 -16.30 -4.63 18.10
N THR A 62 -15.56 -5.56 17.52
CA THR A 62 -14.16 -5.37 17.10
C THR A 62 -14.02 -5.08 15.62
N SER A 63 -14.98 -5.53 14.80
CA SER A 63 -14.99 -5.31 13.35
C SER A 63 -16.34 -4.81 12.87
N LEU A 64 -16.35 -3.85 11.96
CA LEU A 64 -17.57 -3.26 11.44
C LEU A 64 -17.47 -3.04 9.93
N SER A 65 -18.37 -3.67 9.18
CA SER A 65 -18.54 -3.41 7.75
C SER A 65 -19.77 -2.56 7.49
N LEU A 66 -19.58 -1.40 6.85
CA LEU A 66 -20.66 -0.51 6.42
C LEU A 66 -20.84 -0.49 4.90
N ARG A 67 -20.05 -1.29 4.16
CA ARG A 67 -20.09 -1.35 2.69
C ARG A 67 -21.50 -1.54 2.14
N SER A 68 -22.19 -2.63 2.52
CA SER A 68 -23.51 -2.94 1.97
C SER A 68 -24.59 -1.93 2.39
N SER A 69 -24.35 -1.21 3.48
CA SER A 69 -25.25 -0.18 4.02
C SER A 69 -25.10 1.17 3.33
N LEU A 70 -23.90 1.47 2.85
CA LEU A 70 -23.51 2.78 2.35
C LEU A 70 -23.13 2.77 0.87
N CYS A 71 -23.38 1.67 0.16
CA CYS A 71 -23.20 1.54 -1.28
C CYS A 71 -24.53 1.82 -2.03
N GLY A 72 -24.54 2.74 -2.99
CA GLY A 72 -25.72 3.11 -3.80
C GLY A 72 -25.54 4.40 -4.63
N ASP A 73 -26.55 4.78 -5.42
CA ASP A 73 -26.51 5.93 -6.36
C ASP A 73 -26.28 7.30 -5.69
N GLU A 74 -25.42 8.10 -6.32
CA GLU A 74 -24.64 9.20 -5.73
C GLU A 74 -25.43 10.32 -5.02
N VAL A 75 -26.65 10.67 -5.44
CA VAL A 75 -27.30 11.90 -4.94
C VAL A 75 -27.95 11.75 -3.56
N MET A 76 -28.43 10.57 -3.20
CA MET A 76 -29.11 10.32 -1.90
C MET A 76 -28.18 9.71 -0.84
N VAL A 77 -27.04 9.15 -1.25
CA VAL A 77 -26.17 8.35 -0.37
C VAL A 77 -25.18 9.19 0.44
N HIS A 78 -24.69 10.32 -0.08
CA HIS A 78 -23.70 11.14 0.64
C HIS A 78 -24.18 11.64 2.02
N ARG A 79 -25.42 12.14 2.10
CA ARG A 79 -26.00 12.56 3.39
C ARG A 79 -26.10 11.37 4.35
N ASN A 80 -26.48 10.20 3.86
CA ASN A 80 -26.59 8.99 4.69
C ASN A 80 -25.23 8.51 5.19
N VAL A 81 -24.17 8.62 4.37
CA VAL A 81 -22.78 8.32 4.76
C VAL A 81 -22.35 9.25 5.89
N GLU A 82 -22.47 10.58 5.71
CA GLU A 82 -22.05 11.55 6.73
C GLU A 82 -22.82 11.38 8.04
N GLU A 83 -24.14 11.21 7.97
CA GLU A 83 -24.99 11.00 9.16
C GLU A 83 -24.66 9.69 9.88
N THR A 84 -24.34 8.63 9.15
CA THR A 84 -23.99 7.33 9.71
C THR A 84 -22.59 7.37 10.33
N LEU A 85 -21.60 7.92 9.64
CA LEU A 85 -20.23 8.03 10.18
C LEU A 85 -20.14 8.99 11.36
N HIS A 86 -21.00 10.02 11.43
CA HIS A 86 -21.07 10.92 12.57
C HIS A 86 -21.34 10.18 13.90
N VAL A 87 -21.94 8.99 13.88
CA VAL A 87 -22.15 8.15 15.07
C VAL A 87 -20.83 7.82 15.80
N PHE A 88 -19.71 7.71 15.08
CA PHE A 88 -18.39 7.52 15.70
C PHE A 88 -17.97 8.70 16.58
N THR A 89 -18.41 9.92 16.25
CA THR A 89 -18.08 11.14 17.00
C THR A 89 -18.84 11.29 18.33
N LEU A 90 -19.90 10.50 18.53
CA LEU A 90 -20.68 10.54 19.74
C LEU A 90 -19.85 10.01 20.93
N PRO A 91 -20.05 10.54 22.15
CA PRO A 91 -19.29 10.08 23.32
C PRO A 91 -19.57 8.59 23.61
N ASN A 92 -18.63 7.86 24.19
CA ASN A 92 -18.83 6.43 24.53
C ASN A 92 -19.25 5.56 23.33
N SER A 93 -18.51 5.67 22.23
CA SER A 93 -18.81 5.01 20.95
C SER A 93 -17.63 4.11 20.56
N PHE A 94 -17.89 2.81 20.39
CA PHE A 94 -17.00 1.84 19.75
C PHE A 94 -15.59 1.70 20.37
N PHE A 95 -15.52 1.53 21.70
CA PHE A 95 -14.25 1.46 22.44
C PHE A 95 -13.31 0.31 22.02
N ASN A 96 -13.88 -0.79 21.54
CA ASN A 96 -13.14 -2.00 21.17
C ASN A 96 -13.01 -2.17 19.66
N LEU A 97 -13.44 -1.19 18.87
CA LEU A 97 -13.45 -1.31 17.42
C LEU A 97 -12.03 -1.18 16.87
N LEU A 98 -11.57 -2.25 16.23
CA LEU A 98 -10.24 -2.41 15.66
C LEU A 98 -10.27 -2.27 14.14
N GLU A 99 -11.38 -2.62 13.51
CA GLU A 99 -11.49 -2.83 12.07
C GLU A 99 -12.72 -2.11 11.50
N ILE A 100 -12.53 -1.30 10.45
CA ILE A 100 -13.62 -0.63 9.73
C ILE A 100 -13.50 -0.86 8.23
N ASN A 101 -14.54 -1.43 7.63
CA ASN A 101 -14.65 -1.63 6.19
C ASN A 101 -15.71 -0.70 5.56
N LEU A 102 -15.21 0.27 4.79
CA LEU A 102 -15.94 1.29 4.02
C LEU A 102 -15.69 1.15 2.51
N ASN A 103 -15.27 -0.02 2.04
CA ASN A 103 -15.03 -0.24 0.61
C ASN A 103 -16.29 0.10 -0.21
N ASP A 104 -16.09 0.68 -1.39
CA ASP A 104 -17.15 1.02 -2.34
C ASP A 104 -18.22 1.98 -1.77
N THR A 105 -17.87 2.75 -0.74
CA THR A 105 -18.74 3.79 -0.19
C THR A 105 -18.29 5.17 -0.70
N PRO A 106 -19.18 6.03 -1.21
CA PRO A 106 -18.80 7.32 -1.76
C PRO A 106 -18.50 8.31 -0.62
N LEU A 107 -17.25 8.31 -0.15
CA LEU A 107 -16.78 9.13 0.96
C LEU A 107 -16.39 10.52 0.48
N THR A 108 -16.79 11.54 1.22
CA THR A 108 -16.19 12.88 1.11
C THR A 108 -14.94 12.95 1.98
N ASN A 109 -13.98 13.83 1.67
CA ASN A 109 -12.80 14.01 2.53
C ASN A 109 -13.19 14.41 3.96
N ASP A 110 -14.25 15.20 4.11
CA ASP A 110 -14.78 15.62 5.41
C ASP A 110 -15.41 14.45 6.19
N SER A 111 -16.01 13.47 5.51
CA SER A 111 -16.59 12.31 6.17
C SER A 111 -15.54 11.50 6.98
N LEU A 112 -14.27 11.54 6.57
CA LEU A 112 -13.16 10.89 7.27
C LEU A 112 -12.83 11.56 8.62
N ILE A 113 -13.24 12.82 8.85
CA ILE A 113 -13.08 13.51 10.14
C ILE A 113 -13.76 12.71 11.26
N SER A 114 -14.88 12.05 10.96
CA SER A 114 -15.62 11.27 11.96
C SER A 114 -14.80 10.11 12.53
N LEU A 115 -13.87 9.55 11.75
CA LEU A 115 -13.02 8.44 12.16
C LEU A 115 -11.95 8.85 13.18
N GLN A 116 -11.64 10.15 13.32
CA GLN A 116 -10.62 10.64 14.26
C GLN A 116 -10.94 10.28 15.73
N SER A 117 -12.22 10.11 16.04
CA SER A 117 -12.70 9.63 17.35
C SER A 117 -12.16 8.24 17.72
N LEU A 118 -11.84 7.42 16.72
CA LEU A 118 -11.37 6.04 16.85
C LEU A 118 -9.85 5.92 16.94
N ARG A 119 -9.14 7.05 17.06
CA ARG A 119 -7.66 7.12 17.17
C ARG A 119 -7.04 6.26 18.27
N GLY A 120 -7.84 5.86 19.27
CA GLY A 120 -7.40 5.06 20.41
C GLY A 120 -7.45 3.55 20.20
N SER A 121 -8.12 3.05 19.16
CA SER A 121 -8.40 1.62 18.98
C SER A 121 -8.20 1.12 17.54
N LEU A 122 -8.51 1.93 16.52
CA LEU A 122 -8.55 1.48 15.12
C LEU A 122 -7.19 1.04 14.61
N GLN A 123 -7.12 -0.18 14.06
CA GLN A 123 -5.94 -0.86 13.55
C GLN A 123 -6.03 -1.11 12.04
N GLU A 124 -7.22 -1.45 11.53
CA GLU A 124 -7.40 -1.70 10.09
C GLU A 124 -8.53 -0.84 9.50
N LEU A 125 -8.23 -0.21 8.36
CA LEU A 125 -9.16 0.64 7.64
C LEU A 125 -9.18 0.28 6.16
N TRP A 126 -10.32 -0.22 5.68
CA TRP A 126 -10.57 -0.43 4.26
C TRP A 126 -11.40 0.70 3.67
N ILE A 127 -10.80 1.48 2.79
CA ILE A 127 -11.45 2.57 2.04
C ILE A 127 -11.13 2.43 0.55
N LYS A 128 -11.27 1.22 -0.01
CA LYS A 128 -11.06 0.94 -1.44
C LYS A 128 -12.19 1.55 -2.26
N ARG A 129 -11.87 2.21 -3.37
CA ARG A 129 -12.82 2.81 -4.33
C ARG A 129 -13.86 3.71 -3.64
N THR A 130 -13.40 4.62 -2.78
CA THR A 130 -14.27 5.51 -2.01
C THR A 130 -14.34 6.93 -2.57
N GLY A 131 -13.50 7.25 -3.56
CA GLY A 131 -13.35 8.62 -4.08
C GLY A 131 -12.51 9.52 -3.19
N THR A 132 -11.81 8.94 -2.20
CA THR A 132 -10.91 9.68 -1.31
C THR A 132 -9.75 10.27 -2.10
N THR A 133 -9.33 11.48 -1.75
CA THR A 133 -8.20 12.17 -2.39
C THR A 133 -7.11 12.50 -1.38
N ASP A 134 -6.01 13.10 -1.84
CA ASP A 134 -4.92 13.59 -0.98
C ASP A 134 -5.40 14.47 0.19
N ALA A 135 -6.50 15.21 0.00
CA ALA A 135 -7.08 16.06 1.03
C ALA A 135 -7.76 15.27 2.18
N GLY A 136 -8.10 13.99 1.97
CA GLY A 136 -8.65 13.12 3.01
C GLY A 136 -7.59 12.50 3.93
N LEU A 137 -6.37 12.28 3.41
CA LEU A 137 -5.29 11.60 4.15
C LEU A 137 -4.86 12.28 5.46
N PRO A 138 -4.79 13.63 5.57
CA PRO A 138 -4.46 14.29 6.84
C PRO A 138 -5.37 13.90 8.00
N HIS A 139 -6.65 13.59 7.73
CA HIS A 139 -7.60 13.17 8.76
C HIS A 139 -7.32 11.77 9.30
N LEU A 140 -6.60 10.93 8.55
CA LEU A 140 -6.23 9.58 8.96
C LEU A 140 -4.91 9.55 9.77
N VAL A 141 -4.07 10.59 9.66
CA VAL A 141 -2.77 10.67 10.37
C VAL A 141 -2.92 10.57 11.89
N CYS A 142 -4.04 11.03 12.45
CA CYS A 142 -4.27 10.95 13.89
C CYS A 142 -4.60 9.53 14.39
N LEU A 143 -4.86 8.57 13.51
CA LEU A 143 -5.15 7.18 13.85
C LEU A 143 -3.86 6.45 14.24
N ARG A 144 -3.34 6.77 15.43
CA ARG A 144 -2.00 6.36 15.88
C ARG A 144 -1.82 4.86 16.08
N LYS A 145 -2.89 4.06 16.03
CA LYS A 145 -2.84 2.60 16.11
C LYS A 145 -3.06 1.92 14.76
N LEU A 146 -3.25 2.68 13.68
CA LEU A 146 -3.53 2.12 12.37
C LEU A 146 -2.30 1.37 11.85
N THR A 147 -2.46 0.07 11.63
CA THR A 147 -1.43 -0.86 11.15
C THR A 147 -1.70 -1.29 9.71
N CYS A 148 -2.96 -1.30 9.26
CA CYS A 148 -3.33 -1.75 7.92
C CYS A 148 -4.22 -0.69 7.26
N LEU A 149 -3.78 -0.16 6.11
CA LEU A 149 -4.54 0.84 5.35
C LEU A 149 -4.67 0.41 3.90
N TYR A 150 -5.91 0.30 3.44
CA TYR A 150 -6.24 -0.21 2.12
C TYR A 150 -6.87 0.91 1.27
N LEU A 151 -6.12 1.45 0.30
CA LEU A 151 -6.50 2.63 -0.50
C LEU A 151 -6.84 2.30 -1.95
N THR A 152 -6.89 1.02 -2.31
CA THR A 152 -7.03 0.57 -3.70
C THR A 152 -8.15 1.27 -4.46
N GLY A 153 -7.87 1.77 -5.67
CA GLY A 153 -8.88 2.35 -6.55
C GLY A 153 -9.30 3.78 -6.19
N ASN A 154 -8.52 4.50 -5.39
CA ASN A 154 -8.67 5.93 -5.16
C ASN A 154 -7.67 6.72 -6.01
N SER A 155 -8.02 6.97 -7.27
CA SER A 155 -7.13 7.66 -8.22
C SER A 155 -6.78 9.10 -7.83
N GLY A 156 -7.58 9.74 -6.97
CA GLY A 156 -7.31 11.08 -6.44
C GLY A 156 -6.26 11.12 -5.32
N ILE A 157 -5.70 9.97 -4.93
CA ILE A 157 -4.52 9.90 -4.06
C ILE A 157 -3.29 9.88 -4.96
N THR A 158 -2.47 10.93 -4.90
CA THR A 158 -1.34 11.16 -5.79
C THR A 158 -0.02 11.22 -5.03
N ASP A 159 1.07 11.54 -5.74
CA ASP A 159 2.38 11.75 -5.14
C ASP A 159 2.37 12.82 -4.02
N GLU A 160 1.44 13.78 -4.06
CA GLU A 160 1.29 14.79 -3.00
C GLU A 160 0.83 14.17 -1.66
N GLY A 161 0.00 13.13 -1.71
CA GLY A 161 -0.51 12.41 -0.54
C GLY A 161 0.54 11.60 0.21
N VAL A 162 1.66 11.25 -0.44
CA VAL A 162 2.72 10.41 0.14
C VAL A 162 3.28 11.00 1.43
N THR A 163 3.37 12.33 1.53
CA THR A 163 3.85 13.00 2.75
C THR A 163 2.97 12.66 3.96
N ASN A 164 1.65 12.56 3.79
CA ASN A 164 0.74 12.16 4.86
C ASN A 164 0.91 10.68 5.25
N LEU A 165 1.12 9.80 4.27
CA LEU A 165 1.36 8.37 4.51
C LEU A 165 2.63 8.13 5.33
N LEU A 166 3.68 8.94 5.13
CA LEU A 166 4.91 8.89 5.92
C LEU A 166 4.72 9.23 7.41
N TYR A 167 3.71 10.05 7.76
CA TYR A 167 3.39 10.36 9.15
C TYR A 167 2.61 9.26 9.87
N MET A 168 2.03 8.30 9.15
CA MET A 168 1.31 7.16 9.72
C MET A 168 2.31 6.07 10.16
N THR A 169 3.12 6.37 11.18
CA THR A 169 4.33 5.59 11.55
C THR A 169 4.09 4.15 12.03
N GLN A 170 2.84 3.75 12.27
CA GLN A 170 2.49 2.39 12.71
C GLN A 170 2.02 1.47 11.58
N LEU A 171 1.79 1.93 10.34
CA LEU A 171 1.36 1.01 9.27
C LEU A 171 2.42 -0.05 9.00
N THR A 172 1.97 -1.28 8.93
CA THR A 172 2.73 -2.46 8.54
C THR A 172 2.22 -3.03 7.22
N LYS A 173 1.01 -2.65 6.79
CA LYS A 173 0.47 -2.96 5.47
C LYS A 173 -0.17 -1.73 4.83
N LEU A 174 0.15 -1.48 3.56
CA LEU A 174 -0.39 -0.37 2.76
C LEU A 174 -0.66 -0.85 1.33
N GLU A 175 -1.91 -0.73 0.87
CA GLU A 175 -2.27 -1.04 -0.51
C GLU A 175 -2.56 0.22 -1.32
N LEU A 176 -1.80 0.43 -2.40
CA LEU A 176 -1.86 1.62 -3.27
C LEU A 176 -2.29 1.32 -4.71
N ASP A 177 -2.71 0.09 -5.00
CA ASP A 177 -3.16 -0.30 -6.34
C ASP A 177 -4.22 0.65 -6.90
N ASN A 178 -4.13 0.99 -8.19
CA ASN A 178 -5.09 1.90 -8.84
C ASN A 178 -5.26 3.27 -8.13
N THR A 179 -4.20 3.76 -7.46
CA THR A 179 -4.10 5.17 -7.04
C THR A 179 -3.35 6.00 -8.10
N GLY A 180 -3.34 7.32 -7.95
CA GLY A 180 -2.57 8.24 -8.79
C GLY A 180 -1.11 8.40 -8.36
N ILE A 181 -0.59 7.52 -7.49
CA ILE A 181 0.81 7.52 -7.07
C ILE A 181 1.67 6.98 -8.22
N THR A 182 2.76 7.68 -8.52
CA THR A 182 3.73 7.30 -9.54
C THR A 182 5.03 6.81 -8.90
N MET A 183 6.00 6.43 -9.74
CA MET A 183 7.36 6.14 -9.29
C MET A 183 7.99 7.32 -8.53
N THR A 184 7.59 8.57 -8.79
CA THR A 184 8.08 9.73 -8.03
C THR A 184 7.63 9.66 -6.57
N GLY A 185 6.34 9.42 -6.32
CA GLY A 185 5.79 9.23 -4.98
C GLY A 185 6.35 7.99 -4.29
N LEU A 186 6.49 6.86 -4.99
CA LEU A 186 7.08 5.66 -4.40
C LEU A 186 8.54 5.85 -3.99
N ARG A 187 9.34 6.56 -4.80
CA ARG A 187 10.74 6.91 -4.44
C ARG A 187 10.77 7.79 -3.19
N LEU A 188 9.88 8.78 -3.10
CA LEU A 188 9.74 9.62 -1.90
C LEU A 188 9.34 8.79 -0.68
N PHE A 189 8.36 7.90 -0.83
CA PHE A 189 7.91 7.00 0.22
C PHE A 189 9.07 6.11 0.72
N ALA A 190 9.76 5.44 -0.21
CA ALA A 190 10.88 4.56 0.09
C ALA A 190 12.02 5.29 0.82
N ALA A 191 12.39 6.48 0.34
CA ALA A 191 13.40 7.31 1.01
C ALA A 191 12.98 7.71 2.44
N GLY A 192 11.68 7.98 2.66
CA GLY A 192 11.15 8.32 3.98
C GLY A 192 11.14 7.16 4.97
N ILE A 193 10.79 5.95 4.51
CA ILE A 193 10.67 4.77 5.37
C ILE A 193 12.00 4.04 5.61
N LEU A 194 12.96 4.08 4.68
CA LEU A 194 14.28 3.47 4.90
C LEU A 194 15.09 4.18 5.99
N ASN A 195 14.74 5.43 6.29
CA ASN A 195 15.27 6.15 7.45
C ASN A 195 14.61 5.71 8.78
N GLN A 196 13.62 4.83 8.72
CA GLN A 196 12.87 4.32 9.87
C GLN A 196 13.16 2.82 10.04
N THR A 197 13.14 2.28 11.27
CA THR A 197 13.30 0.84 11.53
C THR A 197 12.02 0.04 11.24
N ARG A 198 11.22 0.49 10.28
CA ARG A 198 9.85 0.07 10.07
C ARG A 198 9.77 -0.89 8.89
N LYS A 199 9.12 -2.03 9.12
CA LYS A 199 8.79 -3.00 8.07
C LYS A 199 7.37 -2.74 7.60
N ILE A 200 7.20 -2.57 6.29
CA ILE A 200 5.89 -2.37 5.67
C ILE A 200 5.75 -3.29 4.46
N GLU A 201 4.64 -4.01 4.39
CA GLU A 201 4.15 -4.69 3.21
C GLU A 201 3.44 -3.66 2.34
N LEU A 202 3.88 -3.52 1.10
CA LEU A 202 3.43 -2.47 0.20
C LEU A 202 2.95 -3.11 -1.11
N GLU A 203 1.67 -2.93 -1.43
CA GLU A 203 1.11 -3.20 -2.76
C GLU A 203 1.10 -1.87 -3.54
N ILE A 204 1.65 -1.87 -4.75
CA ILE A 204 1.95 -0.66 -5.54
C ILE A 204 1.12 -0.60 -6.83
N PRO A 205 0.88 0.60 -7.38
CA PRO A 205 0.20 0.74 -8.67
C PRO A 205 0.82 -0.14 -9.77
N GLU A 206 -0.03 -0.74 -10.61
CA GLU A 206 0.36 -1.66 -11.69
C GLU A 206 1.44 -1.06 -12.61
N GLU A 207 1.33 0.22 -12.95
CA GLU A 207 2.32 0.94 -13.77
C GLU A 207 3.70 0.98 -13.09
N CYS A 208 3.73 1.17 -11.77
CA CYS A 208 4.96 1.16 -10.99
C CYS A 208 5.54 -0.25 -10.89
N GLU A 209 4.70 -1.27 -10.70
CA GLU A 209 5.12 -2.67 -10.72
C GLU A 209 5.76 -3.04 -12.07
N HIS A 210 5.12 -2.65 -13.18
CA HIS A 210 5.66 -2.85 -14.52
C HIS A 210 7.02 -2.15 -14.71
N TYR A 211 7.15 -0.90 -14.23
CA TYR A 211 8.43 -0.19 -14.24
C TYR A 211 9.51 -0.93 -13.44
N MET A 212 9.18 -1.41 -12.24
CA MET A 212 10.11 -2.13 -11.37
C MET A 212 10.55 -3.47 -11.97
N ASN A 213 9.67 -4.16 -12.69
CA ASN A 213 9.99 -5.40 -13.41
C ASN A 213 10.86 -5.16 -14.66
N THR A 214 10.86 -3.94 -15.21
CA THR A 214 11.65 -3.57 -16.40
C THR A 214 12.87 -2.71 -16.08
N LEU A 215 13.33 -2.63 -14.83
CA LEU A 215 14.52 -1.82 -14.45
C LEU A 215 15.78 -2.17 -15.26
N HIS A 216 15.94 -3.43 -15.66
CA HIS A 216 17.05 -3.89 -16.47
C HIS A 216 17.06 -3.30 -17.89
N THR A 217 15.96 -2.72 -18.36
CA THR A 217 15.90 -1.97 -19.63
C THR A 217 16.06 -0.47 -19.45
N GLN A 218 16.10 0.03 -18.21
CA GLN A 218 16.24 1.46 -17.92
C GLN A 218 17.71 1.87 -17.80
N TYR A 219 18.55 0.97 -17.27
CA TYR A 219 19.97 1.19 -17.06
C TYR A 219 20.66 -0.11 -16.62
N LEU A 220 21.99 -0.13 -16.62
CA LEU A 220 22.78 -1.20 -15.98
C LEU A 220 22.47 -1.29 -14.47
N VAL A 221 21.77 -2.35 -14.06
CA VAL A 221 21.29 -2.53 -12.67
C VAL A 221 22.41 -2.88 -11.70
N HIS A 222 23.39 -3.69 -12.12
CA HIS A 222 24.53 -4.12 -11.28
C HIS A 222 25.87 -3.67 -11.88
N PRO A 223 26.25 -2.38 -11.77
CA PRO A 223 27.55 -1.91 -12.23
C PRO A 223 28.69 -2.47 -11.39
N SER A 224 29.68 -3.08 -12.02
CA SER A 224 30.91 -3.53 -11.38
C SER A 224 32.02 -2.48 -11.49
N ALA A 225 33.02 -2.54 -10.61
CA ALA A 225 34.21 -1.71 -10.74
C ALA A 225 34.82 -1.83 -12.16
N PRO A 226 35.25 -0.72 -12.80
CA PRO A 226 35.48 0.63 -12.24
C PRO A 226 34.29 1.60 -12.38
N LEU A 227 33.07 1.13 -12.61
CA LEU A 227 31.88 2.00 -12.71
C LEU A 227 31.49 2.56 -11.34
N ILE A 228 31.03 3.81 -11.32
CA ILE A 228 30.62 4.50 -10.11
C ILE A 228 29.10 4.47 -10.00
N THR A 229 28.60 4.20 -8.80
CA THR A 229 27.16 4.17 -8.50
C THR A 229 26.71 5.31 -7.59
N ASP A 230 27.63 6.02 -6.95
CA ASP A 230 27.35 7.17 -6.09
C ASP A 230 27.21 8.47 -6.90
N PRO A 231 26.04 9.12 -6.92
CA PRO A 231 25.83 10.37 -7.64
C PRO A 231 26.71 11.53 -7.18
N HIS A 232 27.15 11.55 -5.91
CA HIS A 232 27.98 12.61 -5.37
C HIS A 232 29.41 12.57 -5.91
N ALA A 233 29.89 11.38 -6.31
CA ALA A 233 31.22 11.19 -6.86
C ALA A 233 31.38 11.73 -8.30
N CYS A 234 30.28 11.97 -9.04
CA CYS A 234 30.31 12.40 -10.44
C CYS A 234 31.14 13.66 -10.71
N GLY A 235 31.18 14.61 -9.76
CA GLY A 235 31.91 15.87 -9.91
C GLY A 235 33.44 15.71 -9.92
N PHE A 236 33.95 14.63 -9.34
CA PHE A 236 35.39 14.36 -9.20
C PHE A 236 35.94 13.51 -10.35
N LEU A 237 35.08 13.05 -11.27
CA LEU A 237 35.47 12.15 -12.34
C LEU A 237 36.17 12.86 -13.51
N SER A 238 37.05 12.11 -14.17
CA SER A 238 37.60 12.51 -15.48
C SER A 238 36.50 12.42 -16.55
N ALA A 239 36.61 13.22 -17.61
CA ALA A 239 35.63 13.20 -18.71
C ALA A 239 35.49 11.79 -19.33
N ASN A 240 36.60 11.04 -19.39
CA ASN A 240 36.60 9.67 -19.89
C ASN A 240 35.87 8.70 -18.95
N ALA A 241 36.03 8.85 -17.63
CA ALA A 241 35.33 8.02 -16.65
C ALA A 241 33.81 8.26 -16.67
N VAL A 242 33.37 9.52 -16.75
CA VAL A 242 31.95 9.88 -16.89
C VAL A 242 31.37 9.27 -18.16
N LYS A 243 32.05 9.45 -19.30
CA LYS A 243 31.60 8.91 -20.59
C LYS A 243 31.54 7.39 -20.59
N LYS A 244 32.55 6.71 -20.02
CA LYS A 244 32.55 5.25 -19.91
C LYS A 244 31.35 4.77 -19.09
N ASN A 245 31.04 5.43 -17.98
CA ASN A 245 29.90 5.08 -17.14
C ASN A 245 28.57 5.24 -17.89
N LEU A 246 28.35 6.40 -18.53
CA LEU A 246 27.15 6.66 -19.34
C LEU A 246 27.00 5.67 -20.50
N VAL A 247 28.09 5.33 -21.20
CA VAL A 247 28.06 4.37 -22.32
C VAL A 247 27.64 2.99 -21.85
N GLU A 248 28.09 2.54 -20.68
CA GLU A 248 27.68 1.24 -20.14
C GLU A 248 26.19 1.22 -19.78
N HIS A 249 25.65 2.30 -19.22
CA HIS A 249 24.21 2.42 -18.98
C HIS A 249 23.40 2.54 -20.29
N ALA A 250 23.93 3.26 -21.29
CA ALA A 250 23.27 3.50 -22.58
C ALA A 250 23.10 2.23 -23.45
N LYS A 251 23.76 1.12 -23.08
CA LYS A 251 23.50 -0.20 -23.68
C LYS A 251 22.09 -0.71 -23.39
N TYR A 252 21.48 -0.25 -22.30
CA TYR A 252 20.15 -0.67 -21.85
C TYR A 252 19.08 0.35 -22.23
N ASP A 253 19.41 1.64 -22.14
CA ASP A 253 18.54 2.73 -22.55
C ASP A 253 19.25 3.68 -23.53
N ALA A 254 18.85 3.61 -24.80
CA ALA A 254 19.41 4.41 -25.88
C ALA A 254 19.12 5.92 -25.74
N SER A 255 18.21 6.33 -24.87
CA SER A 255 17.91 7.75 -24.61
C SER A 255 18.98 8.44 -23.76
N ILE A 256 19.86 7.67 -23.10
CA ILE A 256 20.92 8.20 -22.24
C ILE A 256 21.93 9.00 -23.06
N GLN A 257 22.13 10.27 -22.67
CA GLN A 257 23.05 11.18 -23.34
C GLN A 257 24.52 10.80 -23.08
N VAL A 258 25.21 10.33 -24.12
CA VAL A 258 26.65 9.95 -24.07
C VAL A 258 27.59 10.93 -24.79
N LYS A 259 27.05 12.02 -25.36
CA LYS A 259 27.79 13.06 -26.09
C LYS A 259 27.42 14.44 -25.54
N GLY A 260 28.40 15.34 -25.46
CA GLY A 260 28.20 16.70 -24.94
C GLY A 260 29.45 17.23 -24.25
N ALA A 261 29.33 18.43 -23.69
CA ALA A 261 30.37 19.01 -22.85
C ALA A 261 30.53 18.23 -21.54
N LYS A 262 31.71 18.29 -20.89
CA LYS A 262 31.97 17.56 -19.63
C LYS A 262 30.91 17.87 -18.57
N GLY A 263 30.49 19.13 -18.44
CA GLY A 263 29.48 19.54 -17.46
C GLY A 263 28.12 18.89 -17.69
N GLU A 264 27.67 18.84 -18.94
CA GLU A 264 26.40 18.20 -19.34
C GLU A 264 26.43 16.69 -19.04
N LEU A 265 27.53 16.02 -19.38
CA LEU A 265 27.69 14.59 -19.10
C LEU A 265 27.73 14.29 -17.60
N ILE A 266 28.32 15.17 -16.77
CA ILE A 266 28.31 15.01 -15.31
C ILE A 266 26.89 15.12 -14.76
N LEU A 267 26.11 16.09 -15.24
CA LEU A 267 24.71 16.26 -14.83
C LEU A 267 23.88 15.05 -15.25
N ALA A 268 23.99 14.60 -16.50
CA ALA A 268 23.30 13.42 -17.01
C ALA A 268 23.62 12.16 -16.19
N LEU A 269 24.91 11.93 -15.87
CA LEU A 269 25.30 10.79 -15.06
C LEU A 269 24.78 10.90 -13.62
N ARG A 270 24.82 12.09 -13.03
CA ARG A 270 24.29 12.31 -11.68
C ARG A 270 22.79 12.00 -11.62
N GLU A 271 22.00 12.55 -12.53
CA GLU A 271 20.54 12.32 -12.58
C GLU A 271 20.21 10.83 -12.78
N LEU A 272 20.97 10.15 -13.65
CA LEU A 272 20.83 8.71 -13.86
C LEU A 272 21.11 7.93 -12.57
N LEU A 273 22.23 8.22 -11.91
CA LEU A 273 22.61 7.52 -10.68
C LEU A 273 21.68 7.84 -9.51
N GLU A 274 21.13 9.06 -9.43
CA GLU A 274 20.12 9.45 -8.43
C GLU A 274 18.83 8.67 -8.65
N ARG A 275 18.34 8.60 -9.89
CA ARG A 275 17.18 7.80 -10.27
C ARG A 275 17.38 6.33 -9.92
N ARG A 276 18.52 5.75 -10.36
CA ARG A 276 18.89 4.36 -10.05
C ARG A 276 18.92 4.13 -8.54
N ARG A 277 19.56 5.01 -7.77
CA ARG A 277 19.63 4.89 -6.30
C ARG A 277 18.23 4.87 -5.70
N ALA A 278 17.35 5.77 -6.13
CA ALA A 278 15.98 5.84 -5.64
C ALA A 278 15.15 4.60 -6.02
N ASP A 279 15.32 4.06 -7.22
CA ASP A 279 14.67 2.81 -7.63
C ASP A 279 15.16 1.63 -6.79
N MET A 280 16.47 1.56 -6.49
CA MET A 280 17.01 0.52 -5.60
C MET A 280 16.45 0.63 -4.18
N GLN A 281 16.15 1.85 -3.71
CA GLN A 281 15.46 2.05 -2.44
C GLN A 281 14.02 1.51 -2.48
N VAL A 282 13.27 1.79 -3.56
CA VAL A 282 11.93 1.20 -3.75
C VAL A 282 12.02 -0.33 -3.80
N ARG A 283 12.99 -0.87 -4.55
CA ARG A 283 13.25 -2.32 -4.66
C ARG A 283 13.49 -2.96 -3.30
N ALA A 284 14.31 -2.32 -2.46
CA ALA A 284 14.65 -2.80 -1.12
C ALA A 284 13.43 -2.83 -0.18
N VAL A 285 12.52 -1.86 -0.32
CA VAL A 285 11.26 -1.82 0.43
C VAL A 285 10.31 -2.93 -0.01
N LEU A 286 10.12 -3.11 -1.32
CA LEU A 286 9.12 -4.03 -1.86
C LEU A 286 9.47 -5.49 -1.60
N TRP A 287 10.70 -5.89 -1.95
CA TRP A 287 10.98 -7.31 -2.07
C TRP A 287 11.66 -7.95 -0.89
N LYS A 288 12.08 -7.18 0.13
CA LYS A 288 13.07 -7.60 1.13
C LYS A 288 14.26 -8.20 0.38
N MET A 289 15.40 -7.53 0.37
CA MET A 289 16.62 -8.29 0.09
C MET A 289 16.76 -9.27 1.27
N ASP A 290 16.24 -10.50 1.10
CA ASP A 290 16.66 -11.63 1.90
C ASP A 290 18.18 -11.65 1.71
N GLU A 291 18.91 -11.30 2.76
CA GLU A 291 20.37 -11.36 2.81
C GLU A 291 20.91 -12.77 2.49
N ASP A 292 20.02 -13.76 2.33
CA ASP A 292 20.33 -15.17 2.06
C ASP A 292 20.04 -15.64 0.62
N GLN A 293 19.62 -14.78 -0.32
CA GLN A 293 19.33 -15.17 -1.71
C GLN A 293 20.16 -14.46 -2.79
N GLU A 294 21.24 -13.74 -2.43
CA GLU A 294 22.33 -13.51 -3.37
C GLU A 294 23.29 -14.71 -3.34
N THR A 295 22.87 -15.82 -3.93
CA THR A 295 23.88 -16.64 -4.62
C THR A 295 24.19 -15.88 -5.91
N PRO A 296 25.46 -15.54 -6.19
CA PRO A 296 25.82 -15.14 -7.53
C PRO A 296 25.44 -16.33 -8.41
N GLN A 297 24.52 -16.16 -9.35
CA GLN A 297 24.44 -17.07 -10.48
C GLN A 297 25.78 -16.92 -11.21
N SER A 298 26.73 -17.74 -10.77
CA SER A 298 27.97 -18.04 -11.44
C SER A 298 27.64 -18.38 -12.88
N ASP A 299 28.21 -17.62 -13.81
CA ASP A 299 28.88 -18.08 -15.02
C ASP A 299 28.81 -19.59 -15.34
N THR A 300 27.62 -20.15 -15.55
CA THR A 300 27.45 -21.49 -16.14
C THR A 300 27.03 -21.44 -17.61
N ALA A 301 27.13 -20.26 -18.25
CA ALA A 301 26.94 -20.11 -19.70
C ALA A 301 28.27 -20.00 -20.48
N LEU A 302 29.43 -19.99 -19.82
CA LEU A 302 30.75 -19.86 -20.48
C LEU A 302 31.71 -21.05 -20.25
N GLN A 303 31.35 -22.03 -19.42
CA GLN A 303 32.18 -23.26 -19.25
C GLN A 303 31.77 -24.44 -20.12
N ASN A 304 30.64 -24.36 -20.85
CA ASN A 304 30.22 -25.40 -21.80
C ASN A 304 30.62 -25.12 -23.26
N ALA A 305 31.49 -24.12 -23.50
CA ALA A 305 32.01 -23.80 -24.83
C ALA A 305 33.53 -24.05 -24.98
N GLU A 306 34.25 -24.34 -23.89
CA GLU A 306 35.69 -24.65 -23.92
C GLU A 306 36.00 -26.14 -23.72
N GLU A 307 35.05 -26.98 -23.27
CA GLU A 307 35.24 -28.45 -23.18
C GLU A 307 34.95 -29.22 -24.49
N ASP A 308 34.40 -28.55 -25.52
CA ASP A 308 34.08 -29.18 -26.82
C ASP A 308 35.16 -28.97 -27.90
N ASP A 309 36.19 -28.15 -27.64
CA ASP A 309 37.32 -27.93 -28.56
C ASP A 309 38.58 -28.75 -28.16
N GLU A 310 38.70 -29.19 -26.90
CA GLU A 310 39.81 -30.07 -26.46
C GLU A 310 39.58 -31.57 -26.72
N ARG A 311 38.36 -32.00 -27.10
CA ARG A 311 38.08 -33.42 -27.47
C ARG A 311 38.24 -33.74 -28.95
N LYS A 312 38.69 -32.79 -29.79
CA LYS A 312 38.90 -33.04 -31.24
C LYS A 312 40.35 -33.08 -31.69
N THR A 313 41.33 -32.95 -30.79
CA THR A 313 42.77 -32.99 -31.14
C THR A 313 43.52 -34.26 -30.70
N GLU A 314 42.89 -35.21 -30.01
CA GLU A 314 43.58 -36.44 -29.52
C GLU A 314 43.37 -37.73 -30.33
N TYR A 315 42.70 -37.70 -31.49
CA TYR A 315 42.59 -38.87 -32.37
C TYR A 315 43.08 -38.61 -33.79
N THR A 316 44.39 -38.40 -33.96
CA THR A 316 45.10 -38.78 -35.21
C THR A 316 46.61 -38.87 -34.97
N TYR A 317 47.09 -39.91 -34.28
CA TYR A 317 48.44 -40.48 -34.51
C TYR A 317 48.58 -41.82 -33.77
N SER A 318 48.03 -42.91 -34.34
CA SER A 318 48.65 -44.26 -34.27
C SER A 318 47.84 -45.26 -35.11
N SER A 319 48.29 -45.49 -36.34
CA SER A 319 48.32 -46.78 -37.08
C SER A 319 48.63 -46.51 -38.54
#